data_AF-A0A1V4XV35-F1
#
_entry.id   AF-A0A1V4XV35-F1
#
_cell.length_a   1.000
_cell.length_b   1.000
_cell.length_c   1.000
_cell.angle_alpha   90.00
_cell.angle_beta   90.00
_cell.angle_gamma   90.00
#
_symmetry.space_group_name_H-M   'P 1'
#
loop_
_entity.id
_entity.type
_entity.pdbx_description
1 polymer ?
#
loop_
_entity_poly.entity_id
_entity_poly.type
_entity_poly.pdbx_seq_one_letter_code
_entity_poly.pdbx_strand_id
1 'polypeptide(L)' 'MEQAKRAGAGIVKAAHDTFWGGYAGYFQDPDRHLWEVVWNPGLEVRD' A
#
# COMPACT_ATOMS: atom_id res chain seq x y z
N MET A 1 4.23 3.86 -4.83
CA MET A 1 3.24 3.27 -5.76
C MET A 1 3.70 3.29 -7.20
N GLU A 2 4.54 4.25 -7.59
CA GLU A 2 5.12 4.27 -8.93
C GLU A 2 5.82 2.98 -9.34
N GLN A 3 6.54 2.30 -8.44
CA GLN A 3 7.17 1.01 -8.75
C GLN A 3 6.14 -0.08 -9.10
N ALA A 4 5.11 -0.25 -8.26
CA ALA A 4 4.02 -1.18 -8.51
C ALA A 4 3.31 -0.86 -9.84
N LYS A 5 2.98 0.42 -10.08
CA LYS A 5 2.35 0.87 -11.33
C LYS A 5 3.20 0.55 -12.56
N ARG A 6 4.52 0.80 -12.50
CA ARG A 6 5.45 0.46 -13.58
C ARG A 6 5.57 -1.05 -13.80
N ALA A 7 5.33 -1.85 -12.77
CA ALA A 7 5.30 -3.32 -12.85
C ALA A 7 3.95 -3.88 -13.36
N GLY A 8 3.00 -3.03 -13.75
CA GLY A 8 1.70 -3.45 -14.28
C GLY A 8 0.58 -3.52 -13.25
N ALA A 9 0.83 -3.11 -12.00
CA ALA A 9 -0.21 -3.07 -10.99
C ALA A 9 -1.25 -1.98 -11.25
N GLY A 10 -2.52 -2.28 -10.96
CA GLY A 10 -3.60 -1.31 -10.95
C GLY A 10 -3.66 -0.58 -9.61
N ILE A 11 -3.54 0.75 -9.60
CA ILE A 11 -3.68 1.53 -8.36
C ILE A 11 -5.17 1.59 -7.97
N VAL A 12 -5.52 0.95 -6.86
CA VAL A 12 -6.90 0.89 -6.34
C VAL A 12 -7.22 2.11 -5.50
N LYS A 13 -6.25 2.54 -4.68
CA LYS A 13 -6.38 3.73 -3.82
C LYS A 13 -5.03 4.42 -3.74
N ALA A 14 -4.99 5.68 -4.19
CA ALA A 14 -3.80 6.50 -4.08
C ALA A 14 -3.35 6.61 -2.61
N ALA A 15 -2.04 6.74 -2.39
CA ALA A 15 -1.52 6.83 -1.04
C ALA A 15 -1.91 8.17 -0.39
N HIS A 16 -2.31 8.14 0.88
CA HIS A 16 -2.80 9.29 1.64
C HIS A 16 -2.64 9.03 3.14
N ASP A 17 -2.74 10.09 3.94
CA ASP A 17 -2.79 9.99 5.39
C ASP A 17 -4.03 9.19 5.84
N THR A 18 -3.81 8.27 6.77
CA THR A 18 -4.86 7.43 7.32
C THR A 18 -5.50 8.06 8.56
N PHE A 19 -6.75 7.71 8.87
CA PHE A 19 -7.47 8.30 10.00
C PHE A 19 -6.91 7.89 11.37
N TRP A 20 -6.18 6.76 11.44
CA TRP A 20 -5.60 6.21 12.66
C TRP A 20 -4.12 6.62 12.86
N GLY A 21 -3.58 7.47 11.99
CA GLY A 21 -2.19 7.93 12.03
C GLY A 21 -1.25 7.02 11.25
N GLY A 22 -0.67 7.52 10.17
CA GLY A 22 0.16 6.74 9.24
C GLY A 22 -0.18 7.07 7.79
N TYR A 23 0.49 6.43 6.84
CA TYR A 23 0.32 6.71 5.41
C TYR A 23 0.17 5.41 4.62
N ALA A 24 -0.90 5.27 3.84
CA ALA A 24 -1.22 4.01 3.18
C ALA A 24 -1.82 4.19 1.79
N GLY A 25 -1.56 3.21 0.91
CA GLY A 25 -2.16 3.11 -0.42
C GLY A 25 -2.33 1.64 -0.84
N TYR A 26 -3.16 1.41 -1.86
CA TYR A 26 -3.55 0.07 -2.28
C TYR A 26 -3.38 -0.12 -3.79
N PHE A 27 -2.95 -1.30 -4.19
CA PHE A 27 -2.88 -1.70 -5.59
C PHE A 27 -3.28 -3.17 -5.75
N GLN A 28 -3.69 -3.55 -6.95
CA GLN A 28 -3.83 -4.94 -7.37
C GLN A 28 -2.65 -5.33 -8.24
N ASP A 29 -2.02 -6.47 -7.96
CA ASP A 29 -1.02 -7.05 -8.86
C ASP A 29 -1.69 -7.55 -10.18
N PRO A 30 -0.91 -7.95 -11.20
CA PRO A 30 -1.49 -8.41 -12.48
C PRO A 30 -2.44 -9.60 -12.36
N ASP A 31 -2.28 -10.43 -11.32
CA ASP A 31 -3.15 -11.58 -11.02
C ASP A 31 -4.38 -11.20 -10.18
N ARG A 32 -4.52 -9.91 -9.86
CA ARG A 32 -5.61 -9.28 -9.10
C ARG A 32 -5.61 -9.57 -7.60
N HIS A 33 -4.49 -9.95 -7.01
CA HIS A 33 -4.38 -9.95 -5.55
C HIS A 33 -4.28 -8.50 -5.06
N LEU A 34 -5.04 -8.17 -4.02
CA LEU A 34 -5.03 -6.83 -3.41
C LEU A 34 -3.90 -6.72 -2.40
N TRP A 35 -3.07 -5.70 -2.56
CA TRP A 35 -1.97 -5.36 -1.68
C TRP A 35 -2.18 -4.00 -1.03
N GLU A 36 -1.79 -3.89 0.23
CA GLU A 36 -1.64 -2.63 0.95
C GLU A 36 -0.15 -2.34 1.14
N VAL A 37 0.25 -1.11 0.83
CA VAL A 37 1.56 -0.57 1.23
C VAL A 37 1.29 0.47 2.30
N VAL A 38 1.81 0.21 3.49
CA VAL A 38 1.55 1.01 4.67
C VAL A 38 2.84 1.41 5.37
N TRP A 39 2.92 2.68 5.77
CA TRP A 39 3.82 3.13 6.83
C TRP A 39 3.00 3.31 8.11
N ASN A 40 3.13 2.35 9.03
CA ASN A 40 2.49 2.34 10.34
C ASN A 40 3.56 2.45 11.44
N PRO A 41 3.82 3.65 11.98
CA PRO A 41 4.80 3.85 13.05
C PRO A 41 4.48 3.12 14.36
N GLY A 42 3.22 2.76 14.59
CA GLY A 42 2.79 2.01 15.78
C GLY A 42 2.88 0.50 15.64
N LEU A 43 3.26 -0.01 14.45
CA LEU A 43 3.44 -1.43 14.23
C LEU A 43 4.83 -1.85 14.70
N GLU A 44 4.90 -2.55 15.84
CA GLU A 44 6.11 -3.22 16.29
C GLU A 44 6.21 -4.61 15.64
N VAL A 45 7.28 -4.83 14.87
CA VAL A 45 7.64 -6.17 14.39
C VAL A 45 8.57 -6.79 15.41
N ARG A 46 8.18 -7.93 15.97
CA ARG A 46 9.02 -8.73 16.87
C ARG A 46 9.68 -9.84 16.06
N ASP A 47 10.91 -10.18 16.42
CA ASP A 47 11.67 -11.29 15.82
C ASP A 47 11.09 -12.67 16.19
#